data_AF-A0A8J4G3P3-F1
#
_entry.id   AF-A0A8J4G3P3-F1
#
_cell.length_a   1.000
_cell.length_b   1.000
_cell.length_c   1.000
_cell.angle_alpha   90.00
_cell.angle_beta   90.00
_cell.angle_gamma   90.00
#
_symmetry.space_group_name_H-M   'P 1'
#
loop_
_entity.id
_entity.type
_entity.pdbx_description
1 polymer ?
#
loop_
_entity_poly.entity_id
_entity_poly.type
_entity_poly.pdbx_seq_one_letter_code
_entity_poly.pdbx_strand_id
1 'polypeptide(L)'
;MASAGQVRVSRSQVEAAFALMTAMEMPLQEQLLSYLASHPAVRLAGSANADPAVRVPTISFVHRCRSSQWVARQLQAAGFAVRCGHMYARRLVEALSAEGGLMAEEAIQRQAVEDEGAAAGAACAGSAVFDEQQAINEGVVRVSLLHYNTPGEVSQLIEALRTIL
;
A
#
# COMPACT_ATOMS: atom_id res chain seq x y z
N MET A 1 25.82 -8.94 38.88
CA MET A 1 24.96 -8.34 37.83
C MET A 1 25.89 -7.84 36.74
N ALA A 2 25.99 -8.56 35.63
CA ALA A 2 26.85 -8.17 34.51
C ALA A 2 26.29 -6.91 33.85
N SER A 3 27.09 -5.84 33.77
CA SER A 3 26.73 -4.63 33.03
C SER A 3 26.55 -5.00 31.57
N ALA A 4 25.36 -4.77 31.01
CA ALA A 4 25.15 -4.84 29.57
C ALA A 4 26.22 -3.96 28.89
N GLY A 5 27.17 -4.58 28.19
CA GLY A 5 28.23 -3.87 27.49
C GLY A 5 27.60 -2.91 26.49
N GLN A 6 27.90 -1.62 26.60
CA GLN A 6 27.50 -0.64 25.60
C GLN A 6 28.08 -1.05 24.25
N VAL A 7 27.21 -1.51 23.34
CA VAL A 7 27.58 -1.72 21.95
C VAL A 7 27.86 -0.35 21.35
N ARG A 8 29.15 -0.07 21.09
CA ARG A 8 29.55 1.14 20.36
C ARG A 8 29.40 0.85 18.87
N VAL A 9 28.43 1.49 18.24
CA VAL A 9 28.19 1.41 16.80
C VAL A 9 28.66 2.73 16.17
N SER A 10 29.52 2.67 15.16
CA SER A 10 29.90 3.85 14.38
C SER A 10 28.78 4.27 13.44
N ARG A 11 28.80 5.53 12.99
CA ARG A 11 27.88 6.00 11.95
C ARG A 11 27.93 5.14 10.68
N SER A 12 29.13 4.76 10.25
CA SER A 12 29.32 3.92 9.05
C SER A 12 28.70 2.53 9.21
N GLN A 13 28.74 1.95 10.42
CA GLN A 13 28.08 0.67 10.70
C GLN A 13 26.56 0.80 10.66
N VAL A 14 26.01 1.91 11.16
CA VAL A 14 24.57 2.20 11.04
C VAL A 14 24.17 2.36 9.58
N GLU A 15 24.89 3.16 8.80
CA GLU A 15 24.62 3.36 7.36
C GLU A 15 24.67 2.04 6.58
N ALA A 16 25.65 1.17 6.86
CA ALA A 16 25.72 -0.16 6.26
C ALA A 16 24.53 -1.05 6.67
N ALA A 17 24.05 -0.96 7.91
CA ALA A 17 22.87 -1.69 8.36
C ALA A 17 21.60 -1.22 7.64
N PHE A 18 21.40 0.10 7.47
CA PHE A 18 20.28 0.64 6.69
C PHE A 18 20.35 0.23 5.22
N ALA A 19 21.54 0.22 4.61
CA ALA A 19 21.70 -0.28 3.24
C ALA A 19 21.28 -1.76 3.12
N LEU A 20 21.62 -2.59 4.12
CA LEU A 20 21.19 -3.99 4.16
C LEU A 20 19.67 -4.11 4.34
N MET A 21 19.06 -3.30 5.23
CA MET A 21 17.61 -3.26 5.42
C MET A 21 16.89 -2.90 4.11
N THR A 22 17.33 -1.85 3.42
CA THR A 22 16.80 -1.45 2.12
C THR A 22 16.89 -2.58 1.09
N ALA A 23 18.02 -3.30 1.04
CA ALA A 23 18.20 -4.43 0.12
C ALA A 23 17.24 -5.60 0.40
N MET A 24 16.88 -5.82 1.67
CA MET A 24 15.90 -6.84 2.05
C MET A 24 14.45 -6.40 1.78
N GLU A 25 14.16 -5.11 1.96
CA GLU A 25 12.81 -4.54 1.80
C GLU A 25 12.41 -4.35 0.33
N MET A 26 13.38 -4.06 -0.55
CA MET A 26 13.11 -3.71 -1.96
C MET A 26 12.36 -4.80 -2.74
N PRO A 27 12.72 -6.09 -2.69
CA PRO A 27 11.98 -7.13 -3.43
C PRO A 27 10.55 -7.31 -2.90
N LEU A 28 10.37 -7.20 -1.58
CA LEU A 28 9.06 -7.30 -0.93
C LEU A 28 8.13 -6.16 -1.36
N GLN A 29 8.71 -4.95 -1.40
CA GLN A 29 8.06 -3.75 -1.86
C GLN A 29 7.63 -3.87 -3.32
N GLU A 30 8.54 -4.29 -4.20
CA GLU A 30 8.28 -4.44 -5.64
C GLU A 30 7.16 -5.44 -5.90
N GLN A 31 7.18 -6.59 -5.21
CA GLN A 31 6.16 -7.63 -5.35
C GLN A 31 4.75 -7.10 -5.02
N LEU A 32 4.58 -6.44 -3.87
CA LEU A 32 3.29 -5.91 -3.46
C LEU A 32 2.86 -4.72 -4.34
N LEU A 33 3.79 -3.83 -4.68
CA LEU A 33 3.51 -2.65 -5.49
C LEU A 33 3.06 -3.03 -6.90
N SER A 34 3.75 -3.99 -7.53
CA SER A 34 3.40 -4.51 -8.86
C SER A 34 1.98 -5.07 -8.88
N TYR A 35 1.63 -5.90 -7.90
CA TYR A 35 0.28 -6.46 -7.80
C TYR A 35 -0.79 -5.35 -7.65
N LEU A 36 -0.61 -4.42 -6.70
CA LEU A 36 -1.57 -3.34 -6.46
C LEU A 36 -1.69 -2.39 -7.66
N ALA A 37 -0.58 -2.05 -8.31
CA ALA A 37 -0.56 -1.18 -9.49
C ALA A 37 -1.29 -1.80 -10.69
N SER A 38 -1.25 -3.13 -10.81
CA SER A 38 -1.93 -3.87 -11.89
C SER A 38 -3.44 -4.02 -11.68
N HIS A 39 -3.96 -3.76 -10.48
CA HIS A 39 -5.34 -4.10 -10.14
C HIS A 39 -6.32 -2.98 -10.55
N PRO A 40 -7.32 -3.24 -11.41
CA PRO A 40 -8.21 -2.19 -11.94
C PRO A 40 -9.10 -1.54 -10.86
N ALA A 41 -9.32 -2.23 -9.75
CA ALA A 41 -10.08 -1.72 -8.63
C ALA A 41 -9.25 -0.87 -7.64
N VAL A 42 -7.93 -0.79 -7.83
CA VAL A 42 -7.02 -0.10 -6.93
C VAL A 42 -6.50 1.20 -7.54
N ARG A 43 -6.34 2.20 -6.68
CA ARG A 43 -5.58 3.41 -7.00
C ARG A 43 -4.55 3.65 -5.91
N LEU A 44 -3.27 3.74 -6.31
CA LEU A 44 -2.15 4.00 -5.41
C LEU A 44 -2.10 5.47 -5.02
N ALA A 45 -1.78 5.74 -3.76
CA ALA A 45 -1.42 7.08 -3.30
C ALA A 45 0.11 7.24 -3.37
N GLY A 46 0.58 7.96 -4.39
CA GLY A 46 2.00 8.17 -4.68
C GLY A 46 2.53 7.32 -5.84
N SER A 47 3.85 7.37 -6.05
CA SER A 47 4.52 6.73 -7.19
C SER A 47 4.43 5.20 -7.17
N ALA A 48 4.19 4.61 -8.35
CA ALA A 48 4.26 3.18 -8.60
C ALA A 48 5.70 2.68 -8.86
N ASN A 49 6.72 3.55 -8.73
CA ASN A 49 8.12 3.18 -8.88
C ASN A 49 8.68 2.57 -7.58
N ALA A 50 9.18 1.33 -7.62
CA ALA A 50 9.75 0.64 -6.46
C ALA A 50 11.18 1.08 -6.07
N ASP A 51 11.77 2.06 -6.73
CA ASP A 51 13.11 2.58 -6.41
C ASP A 51 13.16 3.11 -4.95
N PRO A 52 14.08 2.61 -4.10
CA PRO A 52 14.23 3.10 -2.73
C PRO A 52 14.65 4.57 -2.63
N ALA A 53 15.20 5.17 -3.70
CA ALA A 53 15.50 6.60 -3.75
C ALA A 53 14.22 7.46 -3.89
N VAL A 54 13.12 6.86 -4.37
CA VAL A 54 11.86 7.54 -4.66
C VAL A 54 10.79 7.19 -3.62
N ARG A 55 10.84 6.00 -3.02
CA ARG A 55 9.86 5.59 -2.01
C ARG A 55 10.41 4.66 -0.93
N VAL A 56 9.72 4.67 0.21
CA VAL A 56 9.88 3.72 1.31
C VAL A 56 8.88 2.56 1.19
N PRO A 57 9.08 1.41 1.87
CA PRO A 57 8.21 0.23 1.81
C PRO A 57 6.89 0.39 2.57
N THR A 58 6.22 1.51 2.36
CA THR A 58 4.90 1.84 2.91
C THR A 58 3.98 2.24 1.75
N ILE A 59 3.12 1.31 1.34
CA ILE A 59 2.21 1.46 0.20
C ILE A 59 0.84 1.87 0.74
N SER A 60 0.31 2.96 0.20
CA SER A 60 -1.03 3.42 0.50
C SER A 60 -1.90 3.34 -0.74
N PHE A 61 -3.14 2.89 -0.60
CA PHE A 61 -4.06 2.76 -1.71
C PHE A 61 -5.51 2.90 -1.28
N VAL A 62 -6.38 3.11 -2.27
CA VAL A 62 -7.83 3.12 -2.12
C VAL A 62 -8.46 2.15 -3.10
N HIS A 63 -9.63 1.63 -2.75
CA HIS A 63 -10.43 0.78 -3.60
C HIS A 63 -11.51 1.60 -4.31
N ARG A 64 -11.86 1.23 -5.55
CA ARG A 64 -12.81 1.95 -6.41
C ARG A 64 -14.19 2.19 -5.78
N CYS A 65 -14.77 1.16 -5.18
CA CYS A 65 -16.13 1.22 -4.60
C CYS A 65 -16.26 0.51 -3.24
N ARG A 66 -15.16 0.41 -2.48
CA ARG A 66 -15.17 -0.12 -1.11
C ARG A 66 -14.44 0.87 -0.22
N SER A 67 -14.97 1.07 0.99
CA SER A 67 -14.34 1.90 2.02
C SER A 67 -12.98 1.35 2.41
N SER A 68 -12.03 2.26 2.70
CA SER A 68 -10.72 1.88 3.25
C SER A 68 -10.87 1.12 4.56
N GLN A 69 -11.91 1.45 5.34
CA GLN A 69 -12.26 0.73 6.56
C GLN A 69 -12.71 -0.71 6.30
N TRP A 70 -13.52 -0.94 5.25
CA TRP A 70 -13.98 -2.28 4.92
C TRP A 70 -12.81 -3.16 4.45
N VAL A 71 -11.96 -2.65 3.54
CA VAL A 71 -10.78 -3.37 3.06
C VAL A 71 -9.85 -3.72 4.23
N ALA A 72 -9.56 -2.75 5.11
CA ALA A 72 -8.73 -2.98 6.28
C ALA A 72 -9.31 -4.05 7.22
N ARG A 73 -10.63 -4.05 7.45
CA ARG A 73 -11.30 -5.07 8.26
C ARG A 73 -11.21 -6.47 7.65
N GLN A 74 -11.36 -6.59 6.34
CA GLN A 74 -11.22 -7.90 5.67
C GLN A 74 -9.79 -8.44 5.78
N LEU A 75 -8.79 -7.58 5.58
CA LEU A 75 -7.39 -7.95 5.75
C LEU A 75 -7.06 -8.35 7.20
N GLN A 76 -7.59 -7.60 8.18
CA GLN A 76 -7.46 -7.94 9.60
C GLN A 76 -8.12 -9.28 9.94
N ALA A 77 -9.30 -9.55 9.39
CA ALA A 77 -9.99 -10.84 9.56
C ALA A 77 -9.20 -12.00 8.92
N ALA A 78 -8.47 -11.74 7.83
CA ALA A 78 -7.55 -12.68 7.20
C ALA A 78 -6.19 -12.81 7.93
N GLY A 79 -6.00 -12.14 9.07
CA GLY A 79 -4.79 -12.23 9.90
C GLY A 79 -3.71 -11.18 9.61
N PHE A 80 -3.98 -10.19 8.76
CA PHE A 80 -3.01 -9.15 8.40
C PHE A 80 -3.25 -7.86 9.19
N ALA A 81 -2.22 -7.42 9.91
CA ALA A 81 -2.25 -6.18 10.67
C ALA A 81 -2.07 -4.96 9.74
N VAL A 82 -3.17 -4.45 9.20
CA VAL A 82 -3.19 -3.22 8.39
C VAL A 82 -3.95 -2.10 9.09
N ARG A 83 -3.68 -0.86 8.69
CA ARG A 83 -4.42 0.32 9.18
C ARG A 83 -5.05 1.08 8.04
N CYS A 84 -6.16 1.75 8.33
CA CYS A 84 -6.77 2.74 7.46
C CYS A 84 -6.94 4.08 8.19
N GLY A 85 -6.97 5.18 7.45
CA GLY A 85 -7.15 6.52 7.98
C GLY A 85 -6.27 7.56 7.29
N HIS A 86 -6.28 8.78 7.83
CA HIS A 86 -5.46 9.89 7.31
C HIS A 86 -3.99 9.81 7.72
N MET A 87 -3.59 8.87 8.59
CA MET A 87 -2.21 8.70 9.05
C MET A 87 -1.57 10.00 9.61
N TYR A 88 -2.34 10.77 10.39
CA TYR A 88 -1.98 12.10 10.91
C TYR A 88 -1.79 13.19 9.82
N ALA A 89 -2.17 12.92 8.57
CA ALA A 89 -1.96 13.77 7.41
C ALA A 89 -3.27 14.27 6.78
N ARG A 90 -4.29 14.59 7.60
CA ARG A 90 -5.61 15.01 7.09
C ARG A 90 -5.55 16.20 6.12
N ARG A 91 -4.77 17.23 6.44
CA ARG A 91 -4.60 18.41 5.57
C ARG A 91 -3.93 18.07 4.24
N LEU A 92 -3.02 17.09 4.22
CA LEU A 92 -2.40 16.60 2.99
C LEU A 92 -3.44 15.88 2.14
N VAL A 93 -4.25 15.00 2.74
CA VAL A 93 -5.34 14.30 2.04
C VAL A 93 -6.34 15.31 1.45
N GLU A 94 -6.70 16.35 2.21
CA GLU A 94 -7.58 17.44 1.75
C GLU A 94 -6.93 18.25 0.60
N ALA A 95 -5.66 18.63 0.73
CA ALA A 95 -4.93 19.40 -0.29
C ALA A 95 -4.73 18.61 -1.59
N LEU A 96 -4.28 17.36 -1.47
CA LEU A 96 -4.16 16.44 -2.60
C LEU A 96 -5.52 16.25 -3.29
N SER A 97 -6.63 16.29 -2.57
CA SER A 97 -7.93 16.18 -3.23
C SER A 97 -8.39 17.46 -3.92
N ALA A 98 -8.08 18.62 -3.34
CA ALA A 98 -8.39 19.92 -3.93
C ALA A 98 -7.57 20.20 -5.20
N GLU A 99 -6.36 19.67 -5.28
CA GLU A 99 -5.46 19.79 -6.45
C GLU A 99 -5.68 18.66 -7.48
N GLY A 100 -6.65 17.76 -7.27
CA GLY A 100 -6.79 16.51 -8.03
C GLY A 100 -5.71 15.46 -7.72
N GLY A 101 -4.67 15.85 -6.98
CA GLY A 101 -3.44 15.16 -6.58
C GLY A 101 -3.46 14.02 -5.56
N LEU A 102 -4.59 13.54 -5.01
CA LEU A 102 -4.60 12.15 -4.54
C LEU A 102 -4.48 11.22 -5.75
N MET A 103 -4.89 11.75 -6.91
CA MET A 103 -5.30 11.06 -8.11
C MET A 103 -4.77 11.75 -9.38
N ALA A 104 -3.79 12.64 -9.27
CA ALA A 104 -3.26 13.38 -10.42
C ALA A 104 -2.79 12.39 -11.50
N GLU A 105 -3.22 12.66 -12.74
CA GLU A 105 -3.29 11.74 -13.89
C GLU A 105 -1.97 11.07 -14.33
N GLU A 106 -0.83 11.36 -13.71
CA GLU A 106 0.50 10.97 -14.20
C GLU A 106 0.83 9.47 -14.06
N ALA A 107 -0.10 8.60 -13.63
CA ALA A 107 0.13 7.16 -13.49
C ALA A 107 -0.71 6.26 -14.42
N ILE A 108 -1.34 6.79 -15.48
CA ILE A 108 -2.13 5.97 -16.43
C ILE A 108 -1.40 5.85 -17.77
N GLN A 109 -0.53 4.83 -17.91
CA GLN A 109 -0.26 4.24 -19.22
C GLN A 109 -1.08 2.95 -19.35
N ARG A 110 -2.07 3.02 -20.23
CA ARG A 110 -3.13 2.04 -20.50
C ARG A 110 -2.62 0.64 -20.88
N GLN A 111 -3.34 -0.39 -20.45
CA GLN A 111 -3.89 -1.35 -21.41
C GLN A 111 -5.15 -2.02 -20.87
N ALA A 112 -6.27 -1.72 -21.52
CA ALA A 112 -7.53 -2.43 -21.36
C ALA A 112 -7.40 -3.80 -22.02
N VAL A 113 -7.66 -4.85 -21.25
CA VAL A 113 -8.12 -6.14 -21.77
C VAL A 113 -9.36 -6.46 -20.95
N GLU A 114 -10.48 -6.46 -21.65
CA GLU A 114 -11.76 -6.94 -21.17
C GLU A 114 -11.61 -8.43 -20.88
N ASP A 115 -12.01 -8.88 -19.69
CA ASP A 115 -12.48 -10.25 -19.55
C ASP A 115 -13.52 -10.34 -18.44
N GLU A 116 -14.69 -10.86 -18.84
CA GLU A 116 -15.86 -11.07 -18.01
C GLU A 116 -15.73 -12.35 -17.19
N GLY A 117 -16.19 -12.29 -15.94
CA GLY A 117 -16.74 -13.47 -15.27
C GLY A 117 -16.06 -13.87 -13.96
N ALA A 118 -16.57 -13.35 -12.84
CA ALA A 118 -16.80 -14.13 -11.63
C ALA A 118 -17.70 -13.35 -10.66
N ALA A 119 -18.88 -13.90 -10.38
CA ALA A 119 -19.87 -13.35 -9.47
C ALA A 119 -19.61 -13.78 -8.02
N ALA A 120 -19.52 -12.81 -7.11
CA ALA A 120 -20.14 -12.84 -5.77
C ALA A 120 -19.93 -11.51 -5.03
N GLY A 121 -21.02 -10.90 -4.52
CA GLY A 121 -20.98 -9.87 -3.48
C GLY A 121 -21.30 -8.44 -3.92
N ALA A 122 -22.59 -8.13 -3.99
CA ALA A 122 -23.19 -6.84 -4.39
C ALA A 122 -22.43 -5.56 -3.95
N ALA A 123 -22.11 -4.71 -4.95
CA ALA A 123 -22.22 -3.23 -4.94
C ALA A 123 -21.36 -2.51 -6.02
N CYS A 124 -20.47 -3.21 -6.76
CA CYS A 124 -19.52 -2.53 -7.68
C CYS A 124 -19.87 -2.59 -9.18
N ALA A 125 -20.94 -3.26 -9.59
CA ALA A 125 -21.34 -3.31 -11.00
C ALA A 125 -21.98 -1.98 -11.43
N GLY A 126 -21.19 -0.94 -11.73
CA GLY A 126 -21.71 0.24 -12.43
C GLY A 126 -20.97 1.57 -12.27
N SER A 127 -20.08 1.78 -11.30
CA SER A 127 -19.34 3.05 -11.20
C SER A 127 -17.96 2.95 -11.82
N ALA A 128 -17.77 3.58 -12.98
CA ALA A 128 -16.45 3.77 -13.59
C ALA A 128 -15.55 4.72 -12.76
N VAL A 129 -16.14 5.46 -11.81
CA VAL A 129 -15.50 6.56 -11.08
C VAL A 129 -15.13 6.11 -9.67
N PHE A 130 -13.91 6.43 -9.25
CA PHE A 130 -13.45 6.24 -7.87
C PHE A 130 -14.10 7.29 -6.96
N ASP A 131 -14.58 6.88 -5.79
CA ASP A 131 -15.14 7.81 -4.80
C ASP A 131 -14.04 8.55 -4.04
N GLU A 132 -13.66 9.71 -4.58
CA GLU A 132 -12.63 10.59 -4.00
C GLU A 132 -13.05 11.18 -2.66
N GLN A 133 -14.33 11.52 -2.50
CA GLN A 133 -14.82 12.09 -1.26
C GLN A 133 -14.81 11.06 -0.12
N GLN A 134 -15.11 9.80 -0.43
CA GLN A 134 -14.95 8.70 0.52
C GLN A 134 -13.49 8.51 0.93
N ALA A 135 -12.56 8.51 -0.03
CA ALA A 135 -11.12 8.44 0.25
C ALA A 135 -10.63 9.61 1.13
N ILE A 136 -11.16 10.83 0.92
CA ILE A 136 -10.88 11.99 1.77
C ILE A 136 -11.41 11.79 3.18
N ASN A 137 -12.65 11.33 3.30
CA ASN A 137 -13.33 11.24 4.60
C ASN A 137 -12.76 10.11 5.46
N GLU A 138 -12.45 8.97 4.85
CA GLU A 138 -12.00 7.77 5.55
C GLU A 138 -10.48 7.57 5.53
N GLY A 139 -9.77 8.27 4.64
CA GLY A 139 -8.36 8.08 4.37
C GLY A 139 -8.07 6.85 3.51
N VAL A 140 -6.84 6.37 3.59
CA VAL A 140 -6.30 5.31 2.72
C VAL A 140 -6.06 4.02 3.51
N VAL A 141 -6.05 2.88 2.83
CA VAL A 141 -5.47 1.64 3.38
C VAL A 141 -3.96 1.75 3.27
N ARG A 142 -3.23 1.42 4.34
CA ARG A 142 -1.77 1.45 4.35
C ARG A 142 -1.21 0.11 4.78
N VAL A 143 -0.31 -0.41 3.95
CA VAL A 143 0.51 -1.58 4.24
C VAL A 143 1.96 -1.14 4.32
N SER A 144 2.62 -1.47 5.43
CA SER A 144 4.04 -1.21 5.64
C SER A 144 4.76 -2.53 5.75
N LEU A 145 5.82 -2.69 4.96
CA LEU A 145 6.74 -3.81 5.02
C LEU A 145 8.05 -3.32 5.63
N LEU A 146 8.71 -4.19 6.37
CA LEU A 146 10.02 -3.93 6.98
C LEU A 146 10.94 -5.13 6.73
N HIS A 147 12.23 -4.95 6.98
CA HIS A 147 13.26 -5.98 6.79
C HIS A 147 13.09 -7.28 7.58
N TYR A 148 12.12 -7.35 8.51
CA TYR A 148 11.75 -8.60 9.18
C TYR A 148 10.60 -9.34 8.48
N ASN A 149 9.99 -8.76 7.46
CA ASN A 149 9.00 -9.44 6.63
C ASN A 149 9.68 -10.40 5.65
N THR A 150 8.91 -11.38 5.19
CA THR A 150 9.40 -12.39 4.23
C THR A 150 8.64 -12.36 2.91
N PRO A 151 9.23 -12.86 1.80
CA PRO A 151 8.50 -13.02 0.55
C PRO A 151 7.26 -13.90 0.68
N GLY A 152 7.31 -14.91 1.55
CA GLY A 152 6.17 -15.79 1.83
C GLY A 152 5.00 -15.04 2.47
N GLU A 153 5.26 -14.14 3.42
CA GLU A 153 4.23 -13.28 4.02
C GLU A 153 3.62 -12.32 3.00
N VAL A 154 4.44 -11.74 2.11
CA VAL A 154 3.94 -10.87 1.04
C VAL A 154 3.07 -11.66 0.06
N SER A 155 3.46 -12.88 -0.31
CA SER A 155 2.63 -13.75 -1.14
C SER A 155 1.29 -14.10 -0.48
N GLN A 156 1.28 -14.40 0.83
CA GLN A 156 0.03 -14.66 1.56
C GLN A 156 -0.86 -13.41 1.64
N LEU A 157 -0.26 -12.23 1.81
CA LEU A 157 -0.98 -10.96 1.77
C LEU A 157 -1.62 -10.72 0.40
N ILE A 158 -0.89 -10.96 -0.68
CA ILE A 158 -1.40 -10.83 -2.04
C ILE A 158 -2.57 -11.80 -2.26
N GLU A 159 -2.47 -13.03 -1.77
CA GLU A 159 -3.57 -14.00 -1.88
C GLU A 159 -4.81 -13.54 -1.13
N ALA A 160 -4.66 -12.99 0.08
CA ALA A 160 -5.79 -12.40 0.80
C ALA A 160 -6.38 -11.22 0.03
N LEU A 161 -5.54 -10.33 -0.53
CA LEU A 161 -5.98 -9.20 -1.34
C LEU A 161 -6.77 -9.64 -2.58
N ARG A 162 -6.40 -10.76 -3.25
CA ARG A 162 -7.15 -11.31 -4.40
C ARG A 162 -8.60 -11.66 -4.08
N THR A 163 -8.90 -11.97 -2.81
CA THR A 163 -10.27 -12.27 -2.37
C THR A 163 -11.06 -11.02 -1.96
N ILE A 164 -10.38 -9.89 -1.80
CA ILE A 164 -10.92 -8.65 -1.22
C ILE A 164 -11.09 -7.54 -2.27
N LEU A 165 -10.12 -7.42 -3.18
CA LEU A 165 -10.05 -6.42 -4.26
C LEU A 165 -10.75 -6.91 -5.52
#